data_AF-A0A937TXU2-F1
#
_entry.id   AF-A0A937TXU2-F1
#
_cell.length_a   1.000
_cell.length_b   1.000
_cell.length_c   1.000
_cell.angle_alpha   90.00
_cell.angle_beta   90.00
_cell.angle_gamma   90.00
#
_symmetry.space_group_name_H-M   'P 1'
#
loop_
_entity.id
_entity.type
_entity.pdbx_description
1 polymer ?
#
loop_
_entity_poly.entity_id
_entity_poly.type
_entity_poly.pdbx_seq_one_letter_code
_entity_poly.pdbx_strand_id
1 'polypeptide(L)'
;MSLYFYTAKSLKGEPRSGTLEAKDKSELARALRQEGYVLISASLEGEEIKRKKFKISLPSLKRVSLTEKMMFTKNLQVMIAAGISLPRALGILALQTRSKKFKEALLNIAEEITRGKSFSDSLARHPDIFPELFTSMIKVGEEAGTLEEVLKTLTQQMEKEYELKSKIKGAMIYPAVIICAMLGIGFLMLVMVVPKLAETFRDLNIELPPTTKLVISFGTFLAEKWFFCILIVIGLFFIFRIILKTKGGKRMIDSLSLKIPIISPIIKKTNSASTVRTLSSLFASGVPIVRALEIVSESLGNIYFREAMAESAEKVRKGSKLSEALRPYQDIYPSIIIQMIEVGEETGETSDVLGKLADFFETEVGNATKNLSAIIEPVLMLIIGAVVGFFAISMIQPMYSMLGVM
;
A
#
# COMPACT_ATOMS: atom_id res chain seq x y z
N MET A 1 4.89 -49.62 32.56
CA MET A 1 3.65 -48.83 32.47
C MET A 1 4.04 -47.47 31.95
N SER A 2 3.20 -46.84 31.12
CA SER A 2 3.50 -45.56 30.49
C SER A 2 2.48 -44.52 30.95
N LEU A 3 2.91 -43.30 31.26
CA LEU A 3 2.00 -42.23 31.62
C LEU A 3 1.35 -41.66 30.35
N TYR A 4 0.02 -41.66 30.32
CA TYR A 4 -0.76 -41.08 29.23
C TYR A 4 -1.45 -39.80 29.68
N PHE A 5 -1.28 -38.73 28.90
CA PHE A 5 -2.20 -37.60 28.94
C PHE A 5 -3.44 -37.97 28.13
N TYR A 6 -4.60 -37.87 28.78
CA TYR A 6 -5.87 -38.22 28.16
C TYR A 6 -6.86 -37.07 28.21
N THR A 7 -7.73 -37.03 27.20
CA THR A 7 -8.99 -36.28 27.23
C THR A 7 -10.11 -37.28 27.07
N ALA A 8 -11.04 -37.29 28.01
CA ALA A 8 -12.21 -38.14 28.02
C ALA A 8 -13.47 -37.30 28.24
N LYS A 9 -14.64 -37.85 27.91
CA LYS A 9 -15.91 -37.16 28.04
C LYS A 9 -16.90 -38.06 28.78
N SER A 10 -17.58 -37.51 29.78
CA SER A 10 -18.62 -38.27 30.48
C SER A 10 -19.80 -38.53 29.54
N LEU A 11 -20.65 -39.49 29.87
CA LEU A 11 -21.89 -39.75 29.11
C LEU A 11 -22.82 -38.53 29.04
N LYS A 12 -22.68 -37.55 29.96
CA LYS A 12 -23.42 -36.27 29.96
C LYS A 12 -22.73 -35.17 29.13
N GLY A 13 -21.55 -35.45 28.61
CA GLY A 13 -20.84 -34.58 27.69
C GLY A 13 -19.81 -33.65 28.32
N GLU A 14 -19.49 -33.81 29.60
CA GLU A 14 -18.50 -32.99 30.28
C GLU A 14 -17.08 -33.50 29.98
N PRO A 15 -16.17 -32.64 29.48
CA PRO A 15 -14.79 -33.03 29.20
C PRO A 15 -13.97 -33.10 30.50
N ARG A 16 -13.16 -34.15 30.62
CA ARG A 16 -12.16 -34.34 31.68
C ARG A 16 -10.82 -34.65 31.05
N SER A 17 -9.78 -33.92 31.44
CA SER A 17 -8.40 -34.19 30.99
C SER A 17 -7.49 -34.39 32.19
N GLY A 18 -6.51 -35.28 32.08
CA GLY A 18 -5.58 -35.61 33.15
C GLY A 18 -4.50 -36.58 32.68
N THR A 19 -3.70 -37.06 33.64
CA THR A 19 -2.70 -38.10 33.42
C THR A 19 -3.09 -39.39 34.12
N LEU A 20 -2.93 -40.53 33.46
CA LEU A 20 -3.14 -41.84 34.06
C LEU A 20 -2.11 -42.83 33.51
N GLU A 21 -1.57 -43.68 34.39
CA GLU A 21 -0.67 -44.76 34.00
C GLU A 21 -1.44 -45.94 33.44
N ALA A 22 -1.05 -46.41 32.27
CA ALA A 22 -1.59 -47.62 31.66
C ALA A 22 -0.50 -48.35 30.86
N LYS A 23 -0.66 -49.65 30.64
CA LYS A 23 0.26 -50.45 29.78
C LYS A 23 0.00 -50.16 28.31
N ASP A 24 -1.25 -49.89 27.93
CA ASP A 24 -1.63 -49.50 26.58
C ASP A 24 -2.91 -48.61 26.57
N LYS A 25 -3.25 -48.08 25.39
CA LYS A 25 -4.44 -47.23 25.21
C LYS A 25 -5.75 -47.95 25.49
N SER A 26 -5.80 -49.28 25.36
CA SER A 26 -7.00 -50.08 25.60
C SER A 26 -7.25 -50.26 27.09
N GLU A 27 -6.20 -50.43 27.90
CA GLU A 27 -6.27 -50.45 29.35
C GLU A 27 -6.70 -49.08 29.91
N LEU A 28 -6.13 -47.99 29.39
CA LEU A 28 -6.55 -46.62 29.72
C LEU A 28 -8.03 -46.37 29.40
N ALA A 29 -8.51 -46.82 28.23
CA ALA A 29 -9.91 -46.68 27.84
C ALA A 29 -10.85 -47.50 28.75
N ARG A 30 -10.41 -48.68 29.24
CA ARG A 30 -11.19 -49.50 30.18
C ARG A 30 -11.26 -48.87 31.57
N ALA A 31 -10.13 -48.36 32.09
CA ALA A 31 -10.09 -47.66 33.37
C ALA A 31 -11.01 -46.44 33.36
N LEU A 32 -10.96 -45.61 32.31
CA LEU A 32 -11.82 -44.43 32.18
C LEU A 32 -13.29 -44.79 32.00
N ARG A 33 -13.60 -45.89 31.30
CA ARG A 33 -14.99 -46.39 31.18
C ARG A 33 -15.56 -46.85 32.52
N GLN A 34 -14.74 -47.46 33.40
CA GLN A 34 -15.19 -47.84 34.74
C GLN A 34 -15.54 -46.61 35.59
N GLU A 35 -14.87 -45.48 35.36
CA GLU A 35 -15.21 -44.18 35.97
C GLU A 35 -16.33 -43.43 35.23
N GLY A 36 -16.98 -44.02 34.21
CA GLY A 36 -18.08 -43.40 33.47
C GLY A 36 -17.66 -42.40 32.38
N TYR A 37 -16.39 -42.40 31.98
CA TYR A 37 -15.83 -41.54 30.93
C TYR A 37 -15.45 -42.33 29.67
N VAL A 38 -15.71 -41.76 28.50
CA VAL A 38 -15.29 -42.32 27.20
C VAL A 38 -14.03 -41.59 26.73
N LEU A 39 -12.96 -42.34 26.50
CA LEU A 39 -11.69 -41.82 26.02
C LEU A 39 -11.84 -41.22 24.61
N ILE A 40 -11.50 -39.94 24.44
CA ILE A 40 -11.51 -39.24 23.14
C ILE A 40 -10.10 -39.26 22.53
N SER A 41 -9.08 -38.96 23.32
CA SER A 41 -7.69 -38.98 22.87
C SER A 41 -6.74 -39.33 24.00
N ALA A 42 -5.70 -40.11 23.68
CA ALA A 42 -4.59 -40.41 24.58
C ALA A 42 -3.26 -40.24 23.85
N SER A 43 -2.37 -39.42 24.40
CA SER A 43 -0.98 -39.27 23.96
C SER A 43 -0.02 -39.63 25.09
N LEU A 44 1.09 -40.27 24.74
CA LEU A 44 2.16 -40.57 25.69
C LEU A 44 2.82 -39.28 26.14
N GLU A 45 3.15 -39.18 27.42
CA GLU A 45 3.90 -38.05 27.96
C GLU A 45 5.27 -37.97 27.25
N GLY A 46 5.45 -36.93 26.44
CA GLY A 46 6.58 -36.76 25.52
C GLY A 46 6.19 -36.35 24.10
N GLU A 47 4.98 -36.71 23.63
CA GLU A 47 4.50 -36.31 22.29
C GLU A 47 3.90 -34.89 22.26
N GLU A 48 3.37 -34.38 23.38
CA GLU A 48 2.81 -33.03 23.46
C GLU A 48 3.87 -31.91 23.39
N ILE A 49 5.11 -32.19 23.79
CA ILE A 49 6.21 -31.21 23.73
C ILE A 49 6.54 -30.85 22.27
N LYS A 50 6.26 -31.74 21.30
CA LYS A 50 6.43 -31.44 19.87
C LYS A 50 5.25 -30.66 19.27
N ARG A 51 4.02 -30.80 19.79
CA ARG A 51 2.85 -30.10 19.25
C ARG A 51 2.68 -28.68 19.78
N LYS A 52 3.16 -28.34 20.99
CA LYS A 52 3.15 -26.95 21.50
C LYS A 52 4.18 -26.01 20.85
N LYS A 53 5.20 -26.53 20.15
CA LYS A 53 6.20 -25.72 19.43
C LYS A 53 5.78 -25.25 18.02
N PHE A 54 4.62 -25.66 17.51
CA PHE A 54 4.12 -25.29 16.18
C PHE A 54 2.85 -24.43 16.19
N LYS A 55 2.61 -23.65 17.25
CA LYS A 55 1.89 -22.38 17.06
C LYS A 55 2.89 -21.36 16.52
N ILE A 56 3.19 -21.44 15.23
CA ILE A 56 3.68 -20.29 14.50
C ILE A 56 2.52 -19.30 14.53
N SER A 57 2.46 -18.46 15.55
CA SER A 57 1.77 -17.20 15.43
C SER A 57 2.54 -16.45 14.34
N LEU A 58 2.10 -16.58 13.08
CA LEU A 58 2.53 -15.64 12.07
C LEU A 58 2.17 -14.26 12.66
N PRO A 59 3.15 -13.40 12.98
CA PRO A 59 2.81 -12.03 13.32
C PRO A 59 1.96 -11.54 12.15
N SER A 60 0.78 -11.01 12.46
CA SER A 60 -0.11 -10.45 11.45
C SER A 60 0.66 -9.35 10.73
N LEU A 61 1.30 -9.71 9.62
CA LEU A 61 2.11 -8.85 8.77
C LEU A 61 1.23 -7.87 7.98
N LYS A 62 -0.10 -7.94 8.19
CA LYS A 62 -1.05 -7.00 7.63
C LYS A 62 -0.86 -5.65 8.33
N ARG A 63 -0.40 -4.67 7.55
CA ARG A 63 -0.39 -3.26 7.92
C ARG A 63 -1.83 -2.80 8.21
N VAL A 64 -1.98 -1.92 9.19
CA VAL A 64 -3.26 -1.26 9.48
C VAL A 64 -3.64 -0.37 8.29
N SER A 65 -4.87 -0.51 7.80
CA SER A 65 -5.34 0.22 6.62
C SER A 65 -5.51 1.72 6.91
N LEU A 66 -5.36 2.57 5.89
CA LEU A 66 -5.57 4.01 6.03
C LEU A 66 -7.00 4.31 6.54
N THR A 67 -7.99 3.59 6.05
CA THR A 67 -9.39 3.72 6.46
C THR A 67 -9.60 3.37 7.93
N GLU A 68 -8.96 2.32 8.44
CA GLU A 68 -9.02 1.98 9.88
C GLU A 68 -8.39 3.08 10.74
N LYS A 69 -7.23 3.61 10.34
CA LYS A 69 -6.57 4.72 11.05
C LYS A 69 -7.45 5.97 11.04
N MET A 70 -8.05 6.31 9.89
CA MET A 70 -8.91 7.47 9.73
C MET A 70 -10.18 7.37 10.60
N MET A 71 -10.85 6.22 10.60
CA MET A 71 -12.02 5.98 11.44
C MET A 71 -11.67 6.00 12.93
N PHE A 72 -10.50 5.46 13.30
CA PHE A 72 -9.97 5.57 14.65
C PHE A 72 -9.80 7.04 15.08
N THR A 73 -9.10 7.85 14.28
CA THR A 73 -8.84 9.26 14.60
C THR A 73 -10.13 10.04 14.72
N LYS A 74 -11.08 9.83 13.79
CA LYS A 74 -12.39 10.48 13.79
C LYS A 74 -13.21 10.13 15.02
N ASN A 75 -13.30 8.84 15.36
CA ASN A 75 -14.06 8.42 16.53
C ASN A 75 -13.37 8.86 17.82
N LEU A 76 -12.03 8.84 17.87
CA LEU A 76 -11.29 9.38 19.00
C LEU A 76 -11.59 10.87 19.20
N GLN A 77 -11.56 11.67 18.13
CA GLN A 77 -11.92 13.09 18.17
C GLN A 77 -13.31 13.30 18.79
N VAL A 78 -14.32 12.56 18.32
CA VAL A 78 -15.70 12.64 18.83
C VAL A 78 -15.79 12.27 20.31
N MET A 79 -15.06 11.24 20.74
CA MET A 79 -15.08 10.78 22.13
C MET A 79 -14.37 11.76 23.07
N ILE A 80 -13.24 12.33 22.65
CA ILE A 80 -12.53 13.37 23.41
C ILE A 80 -13.39 14.62 23.52
N ALA A 81 -14.02 15.07 22.42
CA ALA A 81 -14.96 16.19 22.43
C ALA A 81 -16.17 15.95 23.36
N ALA A 82 -16.61 14.70 23.51
CA ALA A 82 -17.66 14.30 24.44
C ALA A 82 -17.19 14.17 25.91
N GLY A 83 -15.93 14.53 26.21
CA GLY A 83 -15.36 14.47 27.57
C GLY A 83 -15.00 13.06 28.04
N ILE A 84 -14.93 12.06 27.15
CA ILE A 84 -14.48 10.72 27.52
C ILE A 84 -12.96 10.75 27.74
N SER A 85 -12.48 10.18 28.84
CA SER A 85 -11.06 10.10 29.12
C SER A 85 -10.30 9.29 28.04
N LEU A 86 -9.11 9.75 27.68
CA LEU A 86 -8.31 9.16 26.61
C LEU A 86 -8.05 7.65 26.78
N PRO A 87 -7.64 7.12 27.95
CA PRO A 87 -7.49 5.67 28.13
C PRO A 87 -8.79 4.89 27.89
N ARG A 88 -9.93 5.43 28.32
CA ARG A 88 -11.25 4.82 28.12
C ARG A 88 -11.66 4.82 26.65
N ALA A 89 -11.44 5.94 25.95
CA ALA A 89 -11.71 6.05 24.53
C ALA A 89 -10.87 5.04 23.72
N LEU A 90 -9.57 4.94 23.99
CA LEU A 90 -8.67 3.96 23.36
C LEU A 90 -9.13 2.51 23.62
N GLY A 91 -9.57 2.19 24.83
CA GLY A 91 -10.11 0.88 25.18
C GLY A 91 -11.37 0.52 24.39
N ILE A 92 -12.31 1.47 24.22
CA ILE A 92 -13.52 1.27 23.42
C ILE A 92 -13.17 1.06 21.94
N LEU A 93 -12.27 1.90 21.39
CA LEU A 93 -11.85 1.81 19.99
C LEU A 93 -11.07 0.51 19.69
N ALA A 94 -10.31 0.01 20.67
CA ALA A 94 -9.62 -1.28 20.58
C ALA A 94 -10.60 -2.47 20.46
N LEU A 95 -11.83 -2.35 20.97
CA LEU A 95 -12.87 -3.38 20.80
C LEU A 95 -13.54 -3.32 19.43
N GLN A 96 -13.56 -2.15 18.79
CA GLN A 96 -14.20 -1.92 17.49
C GLN A 96 -13.29 -2.23 16.30
N THR A 97 -11.96 -2.24 16.50
CA THR A 97 -11.02 -2.48 15.41
C THR A 97 -10.99 -3.94 14.95
N ARG A 98 -10.89 -4.14 13.63
CA ARG A 98 -10.81 -5.46 13.00
C ARG A 98 -9.39 -6.02 13.02
N SER A 99 -8.38 -5.14 12.98
CA SER A 99 -6.98 -5.55 12.94
C SER A 99 -6.49 -5.94 14.33
N LYS A 100 -6.08 -7.20 14.50
CA LYS A 100 -5.48 -7.68 15.75
C LYS A 100 -4.26 -6.86 16.16
N LYS A 101 -3.40 -6.52 15.19
CA LYS A 101 -2.23 -5.68 15.41
C LYS A 101 -2.61 -4.29 15.90
N PHE A 102 -3.67 -3.70 15.33
CA PHE A 102 -4.12 -2.39 15.77
C PHE A 102 -4.73 -2.44 17.17
N LYS A 103 -5.53 -3.47 17.46
CA LYS A 103 -6.08 -3.73 18.80
C LYS A 103 -5.00 -3.82 19.86
N GLU A 104 -3.98 -4.64 19.62
CA GLU A 104 -2.84 -4.82 20.55
C GLU A 104 -2.11 -3.49 20.79
N ALA A 105 -1.88 -2.69 19.76
CA ALA A 105 -1.27 -1.37 19.90
C ALA A 105 -2.16 -0.40 20.72
N LEU A 106 -3.45 -0.32 20.44
CA LEU A 106 -4.36 0.58 21.17
C LEU A 106 -4.49 0.23 22.65
N LEU A 107 -4.54 -1.07 22.98
CA LEU A 107 -4.56 -1.52 24.38
C LEU A 107 -3.24 -1.19 25.09
N ASN A 108 -2.10 -1.39 24.41
CA ASN A 108 -0.79 -1.03 24.96
C ASN A 108 -0.70 0.48 25.24
N ILE A 109 -1.11 1.31 24.28
CA ILE A 109 -1.12 2.78 24.43
C ILE A 109 -2.03 3.19 25.59
N ALA A 110 -3.24 2.61 25.70
CA ALA A 110 -4.15 2.92 26.80
C ALA A 110 -3.54 2.57 28.18
N GLU A 111 -2.83 1.45 28.27
CA GLU A 111 -2.11 1.04 29.47
C GLU A 111 -0.94 1.99 29.79
N GLU A 112 -0.16 2.39 28.80
CA GLU A 112 0.96 3.33 28.97
C GLU A 112 0.50 4.70 29.47
N ILE A 113 -0.61 5.23 28.93
CA ILE A 113 -1.19 6.50 29.39
C ILE A 113 -1.74 6.35 30.81
N THR A 114 -2.36 5.22 31.14
CA THR A 114 -2.83 4.94 32.51
C THR A 114 -1.66 4.91 33.51
N ARG A 115 -0.47 4.50 33.05
CA ARG A 115 0.77 4.53 33.84
C ARG A 115 1.46 5.91 33.87
N GLY A 116 0.85 6.93 33.28
CA GLY A 116 1.33 8.31 33.33
C GLY A 116 2.29 8.71 32.20
N LYS A 117 2.43 7.91 31.14
CA LYS A 117 3.16 8.35 29.94
C LYS A 117 2.29 9.30 29.12
N SER A 118 2.94 10.21 28.39
CA SER A 118 2.26 11.06 27.42
C SER A 118 1.63 10.22 26.29
N PHE A 119 0.55 10.72 25.71
CA PHE A 119 -0.10 10.11 24.57
C PHE A 119 0.83 10.07 23.36
N SER A 120 1.51 11.18 23.09
CA SER A 120 2.44 11.32 21.98
C SER A 120 3.61 10.33 22.05
N ASP A 121 4.23 10.14 23.23
CA ASP A 121 5.33 9.17 23.40
C ASP A 121 4.85 7.72 23.25
N SER A 122 3.64 7.44 23.71
CA SER A 122 3.02 6.11 23.59
C SER A 122 2.73 5.78 22.12
N LEU A 123 2.25 6.75 21.34
CA LEU A 123 2.05 6.59 19.88
C LEU A 123 3.36 6.40 19.12
N ALA A 124 4.42 7.12 19.50
CA ALA A 124 5.73 7.08 18.83
C ALA A 124 6.40 5.69 18.87
N ARG A 125 5.99 4.82 19.81
CA ARG A 125 6.43 3.41 19.88
C ARG A 125 5.85 2.53 18.78
N HIS A 126 4.87 3.03 18.04
CA HIS A 126 4.18 2.32 16.95
C HIS A 126 4.28 3.08 15.61
N PRO A 127 5.50 3.36 15.09
CA PRO A 127 5.71 4.23 13.93
C PRO A 127 5.12 3.68 12.62
N ASP A 128 4.84 2.38 12.54
CA ASP A 128 4.18 1.76 11.39
C ASP A 128 2.65 1.99 11.37
N ILE A 129 2.08 2.31 12.53
CA ILE A 129 0.66 2.66 12.71
C ILE A 129 0.51 4.18 12.74
N PHE A 130 1.33 4.87 13.52
CA PHE A 130 1.26 6.32 13.71
C PHE A 130 2.53 6.98 13.16
N PRO A 131 2.48 7.56 11.95
CA PRO A 131 3.63 8.24 11.35
C PRO A 131 4.06 9.46 12.18
N GLU A 132 5.28 9.95 11.95
CA GLU A 132 5.86 11.10 12.67
C GLU A 132 4.99 12.37 12.60
N LEU A 133 4.33 12.62 11.46
CA LEU A 133 3.34 13.68 11.30
C LEU A 133 2.24 13.58 12.37
N PHE A 134 1.68 12.38 12.54
CA PHE A 134 0.60 12.12 13.49
C PHE A 134 1.07 12.36 14.92
N THR A 135 2.21 11.78 15.30
CA THR A 135 2.74 11.87 16.65
C THR A 135 3.16 13.30 17.00
N SER A 136 3.74 14.04 16.05
CA SER A 136 4.19 15.42 16.27
C SER A 136 3.01 16.37 16.45
N MET A 137 1.94 16.21 15.68
CA MET A 137 0.72 17.00 15.87
C MET A 137 0.08 16.70 17.23
N ILE A 138 -0.06 15.42 17.59
CA ILE A 138 -0.59 15.03 18.91
C ILE A 138 0.25 15.60 20.04
N LYS A 139 1.58 15.60 19.91
CA LYS A 139 2.48 16.18 20.92
C LYS A 139 2.18 17.65 21.18
N VAL A 140 2.06 18.45 20.12
CA VAL A 140 1.74 19.89 20.28
C VAL A 140 0.35 20.09 20.87
N GLY A 141 -0.64 19.30 20.44
CA GLY A 141 -1.99 19.35 21.02
C GLY A 141 -2.05 18.91 22.48
N GLU A 142 -1.22 17.94 22.88
CA GLU A 142 -1.10 17.48 24.26
C GLU A 142 -0.44 18.54 25.16
N GLU A 143 0.64 19.18 24.69
CA GLU A 143 1.34 20.26 25.40
C GLU A 143 0.50 21.54 25.49
N ALA A 144 -0.29 21.85 24.46
CA ALA A 144 -1.15 23.04 24.41
C ALA A 144 -2.57 22.82 24.97
N GLY A 145 -2.94 21.58 25.29
CA GLY A 145 -4.30 21.23 25.73
C GLY A 145 -5.37 21.28 24.63
N THR A 146 -4.98 21.35 23.36
CA THR A 146 -5.84 21.46 22.16
C THR A 146 -5.95 20.12 21.40
N LEU A 147 -6.01 19.01 22.14
CA LEU A 147 -6.03 17.66 21.57
C LEU A 147 -7.25 17.45 20.66
N GLU A 148 -8.40 18.03 20.99
CA GLU A 148 -9.61 17.94 20.16
C GLU A 148 -9.39 18.58 18.78
N GLU A 149 -8.87 19.81 18.74
CA GLU A 149 -8.61 20.55 17.51
C GLU A 149 -7.56 19.83 16.65
N VAL A 150 -6.51 19.32 17.28
CA VAL A 150 -5.48 18.54 16.58
C VAL A 150 -6.04 17.25 15.98
N LEU A 151 -6.88 16.51 16.72
CA LEU A 151 -7.52 15.30 16.20
C LEU A 151 -8.49 15.62 15.05
N LYS A 152 -9.16 16.77 15.09
CA LYS A 152 -10.00 17.27 13.99
C LYS A 152 -9.15 17.56 12.75
N THR A 153 -8.04 18.27 12.90
CA THR A 153 -7.10 18.56 11.80
C THR A 153 -6.51 17.27 11.21
N LEU A 154 -6.12 16.31 12.06
CA LEU A 154 -5.65 14.99 11.61
C LEU A 154 -6.72 14.22 10.84
N THR A 155 -7.99 14.28 11.29
CA THR A 155 -9.11 13.64 10.59
C THR A 155 -9.28 14.23 9.19
N GLN A 156 -9.33 15.57 9.08
CA GLN A 156 -9.44 16.27 7.80
C GLN A 156 -8.26 15.93 6.87
N GLN A 157 -7.03 15.93 7.40
CA GLN A 157 -5.83 15.56 6.67
C GLN A 157 -5.94 14.15 6.07
N MET A 158 -6.35 13.18 6.87
CA MET A 158 -6.48 11.78 6.45
C MET A 158 -7.62 11.58 5.44
N GLU A 159 -8.73 12.30 5.59
CA GLU A 159 -9.86 12.30 4.64
C GLU A 159 -9.39 12.84 3.27
N LYS A 160 -8.70 13.98 3.24
CA LYS A 160 -8.13 14.55 2.01
C LYS A 160 -7.09 13.65 1.36
N GLU A 161 -6.19 13.05 2.15
CA GLU A 161 -5.21 12.10 1.65
C GLU A 161 -5.89 10.85 1.04
N TYR A 162 -6.94 10.34 1.69
CA TYR A 162 -7.72 9.22 1.18
C TYR A 162 -8.42 9.59 -0.14
N GLU A 163 -9.08 10.75 -0.21
CA GLU A 163 -9.73 11.24 -1.43
C GLU A 163 -8.74 11.38 -2.59
N LEU A 164 -7.57 11.99 -2.34
CA LEU A 164 -6.52 12.15 -3.34
C LEU A 164 -6.06 10.80 -3.87
N LYS A 165 -5.73 9.85 -2.97
CA LYS A 165 -5.32 8.50 -3.35
C LYS A 165 -6.42 7.73 -4.08
N SER A 166 -7.68 7.91 -3.66
CA SER A 166 -8.83 7.27 -4.29
C SER A 166 -9.04 7.79 -5.71
N LYS A 167 -8.95 9.12 -5.92
CA LYS A 167 -9.01 9.74 -7.26
C LYS A 167 -7.92 9.20 -8.18
N ILE A 168 -6.67 9.15 -7.69
CA ILE A 168 -5.54 8.61 -8.46
C ILE A 168 -5.77 7.14 -8.79
N LYS A 169 -6.14 6.33 -7.80
CA LYS A 169 -6.39 4.89 -8.00
C LYS A 169 -7.55 4.66 -8.96
N GLY A 170 -8.65 5.39 -8.82
CA GLY A 170 -9.84 5.28 -9.67
C GLY A 170 -9.54 5.53 -11.15
N ALA A 171 -8.79 6.60 -11.45
CA ALA A 171 -8.40 6.93 -12.82
C ALA A 171 -7.45 5.90 -13.47
N MET A 172 -6.72 5.12 -12.66
CA MET A 172 -5.82 4.06 -13.12
C MET A 172 -6.52 2.71 -13.37
N ILE A 173 -7.74 2.51 -12.88
CA ILE A 173 -8.47 1.23 -13.05
C ILE A 173 -8.75 0.96 -14.53
N TYR A 174 -9.25 1.96 -15.27
CA TYR A 174 -9.62 1.78 -16.67
C TYR A 174 -8.43 1.38 -17.58
N PRO A 175 -7.28 2.09 -17.56
CA PRO A 175 -6.08 1.65 -18.27
C PRO A 175 -5.64 0.23 -17.89
N ALA A 176 -5.67 -0.12 -16.61
CA ALA A 176 -5.26 -1.43 -16.14
C ALA A 176 -6.17 -2.55 -16.69
N VAL A 177 -7.48 -2.34 -16.71
CA VAL A 177 -8.45 -3.31 -17.26
C VAL A 177 -8.20 -3.55 -18.75
N ILE A 178 -8.01 -2.50 -19.55
CA ILE A 178 -7.76 -2.64 -21.00
C ILE A 178 -6.44 -3.35 -21.26
N ILE A 179 -5.36 -2.97 -20.57
CA ILE A 179 -4.06 -3.62 -20.74
C ILE A 179 -4.15 -5.10 -20.35
N CYS A 180 -4.81 -5.43 -19.26
CA CYS A 180 -5.05 -6.82 -18.85
C CYS A 180 -5.86 -7.60 -19.89
N ALA A 181 -6.94 -7.01 -20.44
CA ALA A 181 -7.74 -7.64 -21.48
C ALA A 181 -6.93 -7.85 -22.77
N MET A 182 -6.17 -6.84 -23.19
CA MET A 182 -5.30 -6.89 -24.38
C MET A 182 -4.24 -8.01 -24.25
N LEU A 183 -3.54 -8.06 -23.11
CA LEU A 183 -2.55 -9.09 -22.84
C LEU A 183 -3.20 -10.48 -22.75
N GLY A 184 -4.39 -10.58 -22.15
CA GLY A 184 -5.14 -11.83 -22.06
C GLY A 184 -5.58 -12.37 -23.42
N ILE A 185 -6.17 -11.52 -24.27
CA ILE A 185 -6.59 -11.88 -25.63
C ILE A 185 -5.37 -12.23 -26.49
N GLY A 186 -4.30 -11.41 -26.42
CA GLY A 186 -3.06 -11.68 -27.13
C GLY A 186 -2.42 -13.01 -26.72
N PHE A 187 -2.39 -13.30 -25.42
CA PHE A 187 -1.89 -14.58 -24.89
C PHE A 187 -2.72 -15.77 -25.39
N LEU A 188 -4.06 -15.68 -25.31
CA LEU A 188 -4.97 -16.72 -25.81
C LEU A 188 -4.75 -16.99 -27.30
N MET A 189 -4.66 -15.92 -28.11
CA MET A 189 -4.42 -16.00 -29.55
C MET A 189 -3.09 -16.69 -29.86
N LEU A 190 -2.01 -16.29 -29.19
CA LEU A 190 -0.67 -16.85 -29.43
C LEU A 190 -0.53 -18.31 -28.99
N VAL A 191 -1.19 -18.71 -27.89
CA VAL A 191 -1.06 -20.07 -27.32
C VAL A 191 -2.02 -21.06 -27.96
N MET A 192 -3.25 -20.65 -28.32
CA MET A 192 -4.26 -21.58 -28.83
C MET A 192 -4.50 -21.46 -30.34
N VAL A 193 -4.54 -20.25 -30.89
CA VAL A 193 -4.97 -20.02 -32.28
C VAL A 193 -3.82 -20.15 -33.25
N VAL A 194 -2.69 -19.51 -32.93
CA VAL A 194 -1.49 -19.52 -33.79
C VAL A 194 -0.94 -20.92 -34.05
N PRO A 195 -0.80 -21.83 -33.06
CA PRO A 195 -0.26 -23.17 -33.31
C PRO A 195 -1.15 -24.01 -34.22
N LYS A 196 -2.48 -23.93 -34.04
CA LYS A 196 -3.44 -24.64 -34.91
C LYS A 196 -3.34 -24.18 -36.35
N LEU A 197 -3.19 -22.88 -36.57
CA LEU A 197 -3.01 -22.34 -37.93
C LEU A 197 -1.63 -22.71 -38.49
N ALA A 198 -0.59 -22.74 -37.65
CA ALA A 198 0.74 -23.22 -38.06
C ALA A 198 0.72 -24.69 -38.52
N GLU A 199 -0.03 -25.56 -37.85
CA GLU A 199 -0.24 -26.95 -38.26
C GLU A 199 -0.89 -27.00 -39.66
N THR A 200 -1.99 -26.26 -39.87
CA THR A 200 -2.65 -26.22 -41.18
C THR A 200 -1.75 -25.72 -42.31
N PHE A 201 -0.86 -24.76 -42.04
CA PHE A 201 0.08 -24.28 -43.07
C PHE A 201 1.20 -25.27 -43.37
N ARG A 202 1.63 -26.08 -42.38
CA ARG A 202 2.60 -27.16 -42.58
C ARG A 202 2.00 -28.29 -43.41
N ASP A 203 0.74 -28.66 -43.15
CA ASP A 203 0.05 -29.71 -43.91
C ASP A 203 -0.11 -29.35 -45.40
N LEU A 204 -0.22 -28.05 -45.69
CA LEU A 204 -0.28 -27.52 -47.06
C LEU A 204 1.10 -27.33 -47.72
N ASN A 205 2.21 -27.63 -47.03
CA ASN A 205 3.59 -27.50 -47.52
C ASN A 205 3.97 -26.10 -48.02
N ILE A 206 3.43 -25.05 -47.38
CA ILE A 206 3.64 -23.66 -47.80
C ILE A 206 4.85 -23.06 -47.08
N GLU A 207 5.68 -22.33 -47.83
CA GLU A 207 6.73 -21.51 -47.22
C GLU A 207 6.14 -20.34 -46.44
N LEU A 208 6.28 -20.40 -45.13
CA LEU A 208 5.81 -19.33 -44.25
C LEU A 208 6.68 -18.06 -44.38
N PRO A 209 6.06 -16.87 -44.53
CA PRO A 209 6.75 -15.59 -44.44
C PRO A 209 7.50 -15.39 -43.12
N PRO A 210 8.54 -14.54 -43.10
CA PRO A 210 9.32 -14.27 -41.88
C PRO A 210 8.47 -13.72 -40.72
N THR A 211 7.48 -12.89 -41.01
CA THR A 211 6.54 -12.32 -40.03
C THR A 211 5.70 -13.41 -39.35
N THR A 212 5.13 -14.33 -40.13
CA THR A 212 4.37 -15.48 -39.63
C THR A 212 5.25 -16.44 -38.83
N LYS A 213 6.48 -16.73 -39.29
CA LYS A 213 7.45 -17.56 -38.57
C LYS A 213 7.79 -16.97 -37.19
N LEU A 214 7.97 -15.65 -37.10
CA LEU A 214 8.21 -14.97 -35.83
C LEU A 214 7.03 -15.15 -34.87
N VAL A 215 5.80 -14.88 -35.33
CA VAL A 215 4.59 -15.01 -34.52
C VAL A 215 4.40 -16.46 -34.02
N ILE A 216 4.60 -17.45 -34.89
CA ILE A 216 4.51 -18.88 -34.54
C ILE A 216 5.61 -19.27 -33.55
N SER A 217 6.85 -18.83 -33.76
CA SER A 217 7.96 -19.13 -32.84
C SER A 217 7.72 -18.54 -31.44
N PHE A 218 7.16 -17.32 -31.38
CA PHE A 218 6.84 -16.67 -30.12
C PHE A 218 5.64 -17.35 -29.44
N GLY A 219 4.60 -17.72 -30.20
CA GLY A 219 3.43 -18.44 -29.70
C GLY A 219 3.76 -19.83 -29.17
N THR A 220 4.59 -20.59 -29.90
CA THR A 220 5.06 -21.92 -29.46
C THR A 220 5.96 -21.83 -28.23
N PHE A 221 6.87 -20.85 -28.16
CA PHE A 221 7.64 -20.57 -26.95
C PHE A 221 6.73 -20.25 -25.76
N LEU A 222 5.73 -19.39 -25.95
CA LEU A 222 4.75 -19.07 -24.90
C LEU A 222 3.92 -20.29 -24.49
N ALA A 223 3.50 -21.15 -25.42
CA ALA A 223 2.68 -22.33 -25.15
C ALA A 223 3.47 -23.41 -24.38
N GLU A 224 4.68 -23.74 -24.84
CA GLU A 224 5.51 -24.80 -24.24
C GLU A 224 6.21 -24.33 -22.95
N LYS A 225 6.59 -23.05 -22.87
CA LYS A 225 7.39 -22.48 -21.78
C LYS A 225 6.64 -21.38 -21.01
N TRP A 226 5.30 -21.44 -20.93
CA TRP A 226 4.49 -20.45 -20.20
C TRP A 226 4.95 -20.25 -18.74
N PHE A 227 5.45 -21.31 -18.09
CA PHE A 227 6.01 -21.23 -16.73
C PHE A 227 7.23 -20.30 -16.65
N PHE A 228 8.09 -20.25 -17.69
CA PHE A 228 9.19 -19.30 -17.76
C PHE A 228 8.69 -17.86 -17.88
N CYS A 229 7.60 -17.59 -18.60
CA CYS A 229 7.00 -16.26 -18.64
C CYS A 229 6.55 -15.81 -17.24
N ILE A 230 5.91 -16.68 -16.46
CA ILE A 230 5.54 -16.40 -15.08
C ILE A 230 6.79 -16.15 -14.21
N LEU A 231 7.83 -16.99 -14.36
CA LEU A 231 9.08 -16.83 -13.64
C LEU A 231 9.78 -15.50 -13.97
N ILE A 232 9.76 -15.07 -15.23
CA ILE A 232 10.29 -13.78 -15.70
C ILE A 232 9.49 -12.63 -15.10
N VAL A 233 8.15 -12.68 -15.12
CA VAL A 233 7.30 -11.64 -14.52
C VAL A 233 7.56 -11.51 -13.02
N ILE A 234 7.66 -12.64 -12.31
CA ILE A 234 8.00 -12.66 -10.89
C ILE A 234 9.41 -12.11 -10.67
N GLY A 235 10.38 -12.51 -11.49
CA GLY A 235 11.77 -12.03 -11.43
C GLY A 235 11.88 -10.53 -11.64
N LEU A 236 11.24 -10.00 -12.69
CA LEU A 236 11.15 -8.57 -12.96
C LEU A 236 10.47 -7.82 -11.82
N PHE A 237 9.42 -8.37 -11.23
CA PHE A 237 8.76 -7.79 -10.06
C PHE A 237 9.70 -7.67 -8.86
N PHE A 238 10.49 -8.72 -8.57
CA PHE A 238 11.48 -8.69 -7.48
C PHE A 238 12.64 -7.74 -7.79
N ILE A 239 13.18 -7.74 -9.01
CA ILE A 239 14.23 -6.80 -9.45
C ILE A 239 13.74 -5.36 -9.31
N PHE A 240 12.54 -5.06 -9.80
CA PHE A 240 11.92 -3.75 -9.69
C PHE A 240 11.73 -3.33 -8.22
N ARG A 241 11.28 -4.26 -7.36
CA ARG A 241 11.21 -4.06 -5.90
C ARG A 241 12.56 -3.76 -5.26
N ILE A 242 13.63 -4.40 -5.71
CA ILE A 242 15.00 -4.16 -5.22
C ILE A 242 15.48 -2.78 -5.68
N ILE A 243 15.31 -2.43 -6.96
CA ILE A 243 15.69 -1.13 -7.52
C ILE A 243 14.99 0.00 -6.73
N LEU A 244 13.69 -0.12 -6.45
CA LEU A 244 12.94 0.85 -5.65
C LEU A 244 13.42 0.99 -4.20
N LYS A 245 14.05 -0.04 -3.63
CA LYS A 245 14.60 0.01 -2.27
C LYS A 245 16.02 0.58 -2.22
N THR A 246 16.78 0.49 -3.32
CA THR A 246 18.14 1.05 -3.38
C THR A 246 18.12 2.57 -3.55
N LYS A 247 19.05 3.28 -2.89
CA LYS A 247 19.16 4.75 -2.99
C LYS A 247 19.37 5.22 -4.43
N GLY A 248 20.27 4.57 -5.17
CA GLY A 248 20.55 4.89 -6.57
C GLY A 248 19.37 4.59 -7.50
N GLY A 249 18.74 3.42 -7.35
CA GLY A 249 17.57 3.04 -8.15
C GLY A 249 16.37 3.95 -7.93
N LYS A 250 16.09 4.31 -6.67
CA LYS A 250 15.03 5.29 -6.35
C LYS A 250 15.31 6.66 -6.98
N ARG A 251 16.53 7.17 -6.88
CA ARG A 251 16.92 8.46 -7.48
C ARG A 251 16.76 8.45 -9.01
N MET A 252 17.15 7.35 -9.66
CA MET A 252 16.97 7.18 -11.10
C MET A 252 15.50 7.20 -11.52
N ILE A 253 14.63 6.44 -10.82
CA ILE A 253 13.20 6.39 -11.09
C ILE A 253 12.55 7.75 -10.86
N ASP A 254 12.86 8.39 -9.73
CA ASP A 254 12.34 9.71 -9.39
C ASP A 254 12.76 10.75 -10.43
N SER A 255 14.02 10.72 -10.89
CA SER A 255 14.52 11.60 -11.96
C SER A 255 13.81 11.36 -13.29
N LEU A 256 13.64 10.09 -13.68
CA LEU A 256 12.97 9.73 -14.93
C LEU A 256 11.50 10.16 -14.89
N SER A 257 10.82 9.97 -13.75
CA SER A 257 9.42 10.35 -13.58
C SER A 257 9.17 11.86 -13.75
N LEU A 258 10.17 12.68 -13.42
CA LEU A 258 10.12 14.13 -13.59
C LEU A 258 10.43 14.59 -15.03
N LYS A 259 11.00 13.73 -15.87
CA LYS A 259 11.33 14.04 -17.27
C LYS A 259 10.26 13.59 -18.26
N ILE A 260 9.44 12.60 -17.92
CA ILE A 260 8.38 12.11 -18.80
C ILE A 260 7.26 13.16 -18.88
N PRO A 261 6.97 13.77 -20.06
CA PRO A 261 6.05 14.91 -20.16
C PRO A 261 4.63 14.66 -19.64
N ILE A 262 4.15 13.43 -19.78
CA ILE A 262 2.80 13.02 -19.38
C ILE A 262 2.71 12.74 -17.87
N ILE A 263 3.80 12.26 -17.26
CA ILE A 263 3.84 11.84 -15.84
C ILE A 263 4.34 12.98 -14.94
N SER A 264 5.29 13.77 -15.42
CA SER A 264 5.94 14.86 -14.67
C SER A 264 4.95 15.84 -14.04
N PRO A 265 3.89 16.33 -14.75
CA PRO A 265 2.90 17.22 -14.15
C PRO A 265 2.17 16.58 -12.97
N ILE A 266 1.86 15.28 -13.04
CA ILE A 266 1.17 14.55 -11.96
C ILE A 266 2.10 14.44 -10.75
N ILE A 267 3.37 14.07 -10.96
CA ILE A 267 4.35 13.96 -9.88
C ILE A 267 4.57 15.31 -9.21
N LYS A 268 4.78 16.39 -9.99
CA LYS A 268 4.97 17.74 -9.44
C LYS A 268 3.74 18.22 -8.67
N LYS A 269 2.54 18.12 -9.25
CA LYS A 269 1.28 18.53 -8.59
C LYS A 269 0.98 17.69 -7.35
N THR A 270 1.24 16.38 -7.37
CA THR A 270 0.98 15.50 -6.22
C THR A 270 1.92 15.78 -5.06
N ASN A 271 3.23 15.91 -5.32
CA ASN A 271 4.17 16.25 -4.25
C ASN A 271 3.95 17.67 -3.74
N SER A 272 3.57 18.60 -4.63
CA SER A 272 3.17 19.96 -4.23
C SER A 272 1.95 19.95 -3.32
N ALA A 273 0.86 19.28 -3.72
CA ALA A 273 -0.35 19.13 -2.91
C ALA A 273 -0.03 18.56 -1.53
N SER A 274 0.73 17.45 -1.46
CA SER A 274 1.13 16.85 -0.19
C SER A 274 2.01 17.79 0.65
N THR A 275 2.93 18.55 0.03
CA THR A 275 3.79 19.52 0.72
C THR A 275 2.94 20.60 1.39
N VAL A 276 2.13 21.32 0.60
CA VAL A 276 1.37 22.48 1.11
C VAL A 276 0.26 22.07 2.07
N ARG A 277 -0.39 20.92 1.82
CA ARG A 277 -1.40 20.35 2.72
C ARG A 277 -0.81 19.99 4.07
N THR A 278 0.32 19.29 4.08
CA THR A 278 0.97 18.84 5.33
C THR A 278 1.52 20.03 6.11
N LEU A 279 2.15 21.01 5.43
CA LEU A 279 2.59 22.25 6.07
C LEU A 279 1.41 23.03 6.67
N SER A 280 0.31 23.19 5.93
CA SER A 280 -0.91 23.84 6.44
C SER A 280 -1.40 23.16 7.72
N SER A 281 -1.55 21.83 7.74
CA SER A 281 -1.98 21.10 8.94
C SER A 281 -1.01 21.22 10.12
N LEU A 282 0.29 21.18 9.86
CA LEU A 282 1.32 21.33 10.89
C LEU A 282 1.32 22.75 11.49
N PHE A 283 1.23 23.78 10.65
CA PHE A 283 1.18 25.18 11.10
C PHE A 283 -0.13 25.49 11.84
N ALA A 284 -1.27 25.00 11.34
CA ALA A 284 -2.56 25.10 12.03
C ALA A 284 -2.53 24.46 13.43
N SER A 285 -1.72 23.41 13.60
CA SER A 285 -1.55 22.70 14.87
C SER A 285 -0.45 23.30 15.75
N GLY A 286 0.15 24.44 15.37
CA GLY A 286 1.19 25.12 16.15
C GLY A 286 2.58 24.47 16.09
N VAL A 287 2.84 23.56 15.14
CA VAL A 287 4.16 22.93 14.99
C VAL A 287 5.17 23.97 14.47
N PRO A 288 6.34 24.15 15.13
CA PRO A 288 7.36 25.11 14.69
C PRO A 288 7.83 24.87 13.25
N ILE A 289 8.09 25.94 12.50
CA ILE A 289 8.36 25.88 11.05
C ILE A 289 9.49 24.93 10.66
N VAL A 290 10.63 24.97 11.36
CA VAL A 290 11.77 24.09 11.07
C VAL A 290 11.38 22.63 11.25
N ARG A 291 10.69 22.31 12.34
CA ARG A 291 10.22 20.95 12.63
C ARG A 291 9.18 20.48 11.63
N ALA A 292 8.30 21.38 11.19
CA ALA A 292 7.30 21.06 10.18
C ALA A 292 7.96 20.70 8.83
N LEU A 293 8.99 21.45 8.41
CA LEU A 293 9.74 21.17 7.18
C LEU A 293 10.47 19.82 7.25
N GLU A 294 11.06 19.48 8.40
CA GLU A 294 11.68 18.15 8.64
C GLU A 294 10.66 17.03 8.44
N ILE A 295 9.50 17.11 9.10
CA ILE A 295 8.41 16.11 8.99
C ILE A 295 7.94 15.98 7.54
N VAL A 296 7.74 17.11 6.86
CA VAL A 296 7.30 17.13 5.46
C VAL A 296 8.33 16.44 4.57
N SER A 297 9.62 16.71 4.76
CA SER A 297 10.69 16.05 4.01
C SER A 297 10.62 14.52 4.11
N GLU A 298 10.31 13.99 5.29
CA GLU A 298 10.21 12.54 5.52
C GLU A 298 8.96 11.92 4.90
N SER A 299 7.86 12.68 4.85
CA SER A 299 6.58 12.26 4.27
C SER A 299 6.58 12.19 2.75
N LEU A 300 7.44 12.96 2.08
CA LEU A 300 7.43 13.10 0.63
C LEU A 300 7.99 11.86 -0.08
N GLY A 301 7.29 11.43 -1.14
CA GLY A 301 7.62 10.21 -1.88
C GLY A 301 8.85 10.34 -2.77
N ASN A 302 8.92 11.45 -3.52
CA ASN A 302 9.98 11.73 -4.48
C ASN A 302 11.21 12.34 -3.78
N ILE A 303 12.39 11.81 -4.08
CA ILE A 303 13.64 12.20 -3.42
C ILE A 303 14.03 13.67 -3.63
N TYR A 304 13.73 14.26 -4.79
CA TYR A 304 14.08 15.65 -5.08
C TYR A 304 13.25 16.63 -4.25
N PHE A 305 11.97 16.32 -4.04
CA PHE A 305 11.10 17.11 -3.16
C PHE A 305 11.51 16.98 -1.69
N ARG A 306 11.93 15.77 -1.28
CA ARG A 306 12.48 15.53 0.07
C ARG A 306 13.77 16.31 0.32
N GLU A 307 14.72 16.25 -0.62
CA GLU A 307 16.00 16.98 -0.52
C GLU A 307 15.75 18.49 -0.50
N ALA A 308 14.87 19.01 -1.35
CA ALA A 308 14.49 20.42 -1.35
C ALA A 308 13.91 20.86 0.02
N MET A 309 12.97 20.11 0.59
CA MET A 309 12.42 20.42 1.92
C MET A 309 13.46 20.35 3.05
N ALA A 310 14.33 19.35 3.03
CA ALA A 310 15.39 19.20 4.03
C ALA A 310 16.41 20.36 3.95
N GLU A 311 16.83 20.73 2.75
CA GLU A 311 17.72 21.88 2.53
C GLU A 311 17.04 23.21 2.88
N SER A 312 15.74 23.35 2.60
CA SER A 312 14.97 24.51 3.02
C SER A 312 14.85 24.59 4.55
N ALA A 313 14.66 23.47 5.25
CA ALA A 313 14.64 23.44 6.72
C ALA A 313 15.96 23.99 7.30
N GLU A 314 17.10 23.61 6.74
CA GLU A 314 18.42 24.11 7.17
C GLU A 314 18.63 25.60 6.89
N LYS A 315 18.11 26.12 5.78
CA LYS A 315 18.16 27.56 5.48
C LYS A 315 17.26 28.36 6.42
N VAL A 316 16.04 27.88 6.68
CA VAL A 316 15.11 28.52 7.62
C VAL A 316 15.66 28.49 9.05
N ARG A 317 16.34 27.40 9.46
CA ARG A 317 17.06 27.31 10.74
C ARG A 317 18.11 28.41 10.90
N LYS A 318 18.70 28.86 9.79
CA LYS A 318 19.70 29.97 9.74
C LYS A 318 19.07 31.36 9.61
N GLY A 319 17.74 31.46 9.59
CA GLY A 319 17.00 32.72 9.56
C GLY A 319 16.52 33.18 8.18
N SER A 320 16.73 32.40 7.11
CA SER A 320 16.12 32.71 5.81
C SER A 320 14.60 32.52 5.84
N LYS A 321 13.86 33.29 5.04
CA LYS A 321 12.43 33.02 4.79
C LYS A 321 12.26 31.68 4.07
N LEU A 322 11.13 31.00 4.26
CA LEU A 322 10.81 29.75 3.56
C LEU A 322 10.64 29.99 2.06
N SER A 323 10.01 31.10 1.67
CA SER A 323 9.87 31.51 0.26
C SER A 323 11.24 31.64 -0.43
N GLU A 324 12.20 32.30 0.22
CA GLU A 324 13.58 32.42 -0.25
C GLU A 324 14.30 31.07 -0.30
N ALA A 325 14.11 30.25 0.74
CA ALA A 325 14.74 28.94 0.84
C ALA A 325 14.28 27.98 -0.26
N LEU A 326 13.03 28.13 -0.73
CA LEU A 326 12.42 27.32 -1.79
C LEU A 326 12.66 27.86 -3.21
N ARG A 327 13.02 29.13 -3.34
CA ARG A 327 13.22 29.81 -4.63
C ARG A 327 14.17 29.07 -5.59
N PRO A 328 15.26 28.41 -5.15
CA PRO A 328 16.12 27.62 -6.05
C PRO A 328 15.46 26.38 -6.66
N TYR A 329 14.32 25.91 -6.15
CA TYR A 329 13.66 24.66 -6.57
C TYR A 329 12.41 24.90 -7.44
N GLN A 330 12.35 26.03 -8.16
CA GLN A 330 11.26 26.38 -9.08
C GLN A 330 11.05 25.35 -10.21
N ASP A 331 12.07 24.54 -10.52
CA ASP A 331 11.96 23.48 -11.52
C ASP A 331 11.03 22.35 -11.10
N ILE A 332 10.88 22.11 -9.79
CA ILE A 332 10.04 21.04 -9.23
C ILE A 332 8.80 21.58 -8.51
N TYR A 333 8.91 22.74 -7.85
CA TYR A 333 7.79 23.43 -7.22
C TYR A 333 7.28 24.55 -8.14
N PRO A 334 6.00 24.51 -8.57
CA PRO A 334 5.39 25.61 -9.30
C PRO A 334 5.59 26.96 -8.61
N SER A 335 5.88 28.01 -9.40
CA SER A 335 6.18 29.36 -8.90
C SER A 335 5.09 29.93 -7.98
N ILE A 336 3.83 29.60 -8.25
CA ILE A 336 2.69 30.01 -7.43
C ILE A 336 2.81 29.52 -5.97
N ILE A 337 3.47 28.40 -5.71
CA ILE A 337 3.69 27.92 -4.33
C ILE A 337 4.61 28.87 -3.58
N ILE A 338 5.73 29.24 -4.19
CA ILE A 338 6.72 30.13 -3.58
C ILE A 338 6.10 31.51 -3.33
N GLN A 339 5.34 32.02 -4.30
CA GLN A 339 4.64 33.31 -4.19
C GLN A 339 3.58 33.30 -3.08
N MET A 340 2.80 32.23 -2.97
CA MET A 340 1.78 32.12 -1.93
C MET A 340 2.37 31.90 -0.54
N ILE A 341 3.52 31.21 -0.44
CA ILE A 341 4.28 31.16 0.82
C ILE A 341 4.75 32.55 1.20
N GLU A 342 5.32 33.32 0.26
CA GLU A 342 5.77 34.70 0.50
C GLU A 342 4.62 35.58 1.00
N VAL A 343 3.45 35.53 0.35
CA VAL A 343 2.24 36.24 0.81
C VAL A 343 1.80 35.76 2.20
N GLY A 344 1.84 34.45 2.47
CA GLY A 344 1.50 33.89 3.78
C GLY A 344 2.48 34.30 4.89
N GLU A 345 3.76 34.48 4.56
CA GLU A 345 4.78 34.96 5.49
C GLU A 345 4.62 36.46 5.79
N GLU A 346 4.29 37.27 4.78
CA GLU A 346 4.06 38.71 4.93
C GLU A 346 2.78 39.04 5.70
N THR A 347 1.72 38.25 5.49
CA THR A 347 0.42 38.45 6.13
C THR A 347 0.30 37.75 7.49
N GLY A 348 1.22 36.83 7.82
CA GLY A 348 1.12 35.97 9.00
C GLY A 348 0.11 34.82 8.87
N GLU A 349 -0.62 34.73 7.75
CA GLU A 349 -1.69 33.76 7.51
C GLU A 349 -1.19 32.53 6.72
N THR A 350 0.03 32.07 7.00
CA THR A 350 0.68 31.02 6.20
C THR A 350 -0.14 29.72 6.19
N SER A 351 -0.72 29.32 7.33
CA SER A 351 -1.55 28.12 7.44
C SER A 351 -2.75 28.13 6.48
N ASP A 352 -3.48 29.24 6.45
CA ASP A 352 -4.72 29.39 5.69
C ASP A 352 -4.46 29.51 4.19
N VAL A 353 -3.42 30.27 3.81
CA VAL A 353 -2.98 30.39 2.43
C VAL A 353 -2.53 29.03 1.88
N LEU A 354 -1.74 28.28 2.64
CA LEU A 354 -1.33 26.93 2.26
C LEU A 354 -2.50 25.95 2.18
N GLY A 355 -3.51 26.10 3.03
CA GLY A 355 -4.73 25.29 3.00
C GLY A 355 -5.52 25.49 1.70
N LYS A 356 -5.73 26.74 1.28
CA LYS A 356 -6.37 27.06 -0.01
C LYS A 356 -5.55 26.57 -1.20
N LEU A 357 -4.24 26.71 -1.12
CA LEU A 357 -3.32 26.23 -2.14
C LEU A 357 -3.33 24.70 -2.25
N ALA A 358 -3.49 24.00 -1.12
CA ALA A 358 -3.67 22.55 -1.09
C ALA A 358 -4.94 22.12 -1.83
N ASP A 359 -6.08 22.75 -1.55
CA ASP A 359 -7.34 22.44 -2.24
C ASP A 359 -7.23 22.67 -3.78
N PHE A 360 -6.55 23.74 -4.18
CA PHE A 360 -6.24 24.01 -5.59
C PHE A 360 -5.41 22.89 -6.21
N PHE A 361 -4.27 22.51 -5.60
CA PHE A 361 -3.42 21.47 -6.15
C PHE A 361 -4.04 20.07 -6.11
N GLU A 362 -4.83 19.74 -5.09
CA GLU A 362 -5.60 18.49 -5.03
C GLU A 362 -6.59 18.37 -6.20
N THR A 363 -7.23 19.49 -6.56
CA THR A 363 -8.09 19.59 -7.75
C THR A 363 -7.27 19.40 -9.03
N GLU A 364 -6.12 20.07 -9.12
CA GLU A 364 -5.23 19.99 -10.27
C GLU A 364 -4.61 18.60 -10.46
N VAL A 365 -4.35 17.85 -9.39
CA VAL A 365 -3.95 16.43 -9.47
C VAL A 365 -5.09 15.59 -10.06
N GLY A 366 -6.33 15.82 -9.61
CA GLY A 366 -7.51 15.16 -10.18
C GLY A 366 -7.65 15.42 -11.67
N ASN A 367 -7.50 16.67 -12.11
CA ASN A 367 -7.54 17.07 -13.51
C ASN A 367 -6.41 16.44 -14.32
N ALA A 368 -5.18 16.49 -13.81
CA ALA A 368 -4.02 15.88 -14.47
C ALA A 368 -4.20 14.36 -14.64
N THR A 369 -4.77 13.68 -13.66
CA THR A 369 -5.01 12.24 -13.73
C THR A 369 -6.13 11.89 -14.72
N LYS A 370 -7.19 12.71 -14.81
CA LYS A 370 -8.23 12.55 -15.84
C LYS A 370 -7.68 12.74 -17.25
N ASN A 371 -6.86 13.78 -17.45
CA ASN A 371 -6.23 14.06 -18.74
C ASN A 371 -5.27 12.93 -19.15
N LEU A 372 -4.54 12.35 -18.18
CA LEU A 372 -3.74 11.16 -18.42
C LEU A 372 -4.59 10.01 -18.95
N SER A 373 -5.72 9.69 -18.31
CA SER A 373 -6.62 8.64 -18.77
C SER A 373 -7.14 8.90 -20.19
N ALA A 374 -7.46 10.15 -20.52
CA ALA A 374 -7.94 10.54 -21.86
C ALA A 374 -6.85 10.42 -22.95
N ILE A 375 -5.57 10.65 -22.61
CA ILE A 375 -4.45 10.48 -23.54
C ILE A 375 -4.10 9.00 -23.72
N ILE A 376 -4.23 8.20 -22.66
CA ILE A 376 -3.94 6.77 -22.68
C ILE A 376 -4.83 6.04 -23.69
N GLU A 377 -6.10 6.42 -23.83
CA GLU A 377 -7.04 5.74 -24.72
C GLU A 377 -6.62 5.76 -26.20
N PRO A 378 -6.33 6.90 -26.85
CA PRO A 378 -5.80 6.95 -28.22
C PRO A 378 -4.50 6.16 -28.38
N VAL A 379 -3.60 6.22 -27.40
CA VAL A 379 -2.34 5.48 -27.44
C VAL A 379 -2.60 3.97 -27.41
N LEU A 380 -3.51 3.51 -26.54
CA LEU A 380 -3.92 2.11 -26.49
C LEU A 380 -4.61 1.67 -27.78
N MET A 381 -5.46 2.50 -28.39
CA MET A 381 -6.09 2.18 -29.68
C MET A 381 -5.06 2.03 -30.80
N LEU A 382 -4.05 2.91 -30.87
CA LEU A 382 -2.95 2.79 -31.83
C LEU A 382 -2.15 1.50 -31.61
N ILE A 383 -1.85 1.16 -30.35
CA ILE A 383 -1.12 -0.08 -30.01
C ILE A 383 -1.95 -1.31 -30.39
N ILE A 384 -3.24 -1.35 -30.05
CA ILE A 384 -4.14 -2.46 -30.40
C ILE A 384 -4.21 -2.59 -31.92
N GLY A 385 -4.45 -1.49 -32.64
CA GLY A 385 -4.49 -1.48 -34.10
C GLY A 385 -3.19 -1.97 -34.73
N ALA A 386 -2.05 -1.55 -34.20
CA ALA A 386 -0.74 -2.02 -34.65
C ALA A 386 -0.53 -3.52 -34.39
N VAL A 387 -0.87 -4.01 -33.20
CA VAL A 387 -0.73 -5.44 -32.83
C VAL A 387 -1.67 -6.31 -33.65
N VAL A 388 -2.95 -5.93 -33.75
CA VAL A 388 -3.96 -6.66 -34.53
C VAL A 388 -3.64 -6.59 -36.02
N GLY A 389 -3.21 -5.44 -36.54
CA GLY A 389 -2.79 -5.28 -37.93
C GLY A 389 -1.56 -6.13 -38.27
N PHE A 390 -0.53 -6.10 -37.41
CA PHE A 390 0.65 -6.97 -37.55
C PHE A 390 0.26 -8.44 -37.56
N PHE A 391 -0.66 -8.82 -36.66
CA PHE A 391 -1.19 -10.19 -36.60
C PHE A 391 -1.96 -10.55 -37.88
N ALA A 392 -2.88 -9.69 -38.32
CA ALA A 392 -3.67 -9.91 -39.52
C ALA A 392 -2.78 -10.08 -40.76
N ILE A 393 -1.79 -9.22 -40.96
CA ILE A 393 -0.83 -9.34 -42.06
C ILE A 393 -0.06 -10.66 -41.97
N SER A 394 0.45 -11.00 -40.77
CA SER A 394 1.18 -12.24 -40.54
C SER A 394 0.35 -13.49 -40.84
N MET A 395 -0.97 -13.44 -40.65
CA MET A 395 -1.85 -14.59 -40.86
C MET A 395 -2.46 -14.65 -42.26
N ILE A 396 -2.79 -13.50 -42.86
CA ILE A 396 -3.43 -13.42 -44.18
C ILE A 396 -2.40 -13.58 -45.30
N GLN A 397 -1.15 -13.11 -45.12
CA GLN A 397 -0.11 -13.21 -46.15
C GLN A 397 0.14 -14.67 -46.62
N PRO A 398 0.28 -15.68 -45.73
CA PRO A 398 0.33 -17.09 -46.14
C PRO A 398 -0.90 -17.56 -46.93
N MET A 399 -2.09 -17.04 -46.62
CA MET A 399 -3.32 -17.41 -47.33
C MET A 399 -3.33 -16.86 -48.76
N TYR A 400 -2.85 -15.63 -48.99
CA TYR A 400 -2.74 -15.09 -50.35
C TYR A 400 -1.68 -15.82 -51.18
N SER A 401 -0.57 -16.27 -50.58
CA SER A 401 0.37 -17.14 -51.30
C SER A 401 -0.25 -18.48 -51.71
N MET A 402 -1.33 -18.94 -51.06
CA MET A 402 -2.09 -20.10 -51.56
C MET A 402 -2.89 -19.76 -52.83
N LEU A 403 -3.50 -18.57 -52.86
CA LEU A 403 -4.36 -18.13 -53.96
C LEU A 403 -3.59 -17.70 -55.20
N GLY A 404 -2.34 -17.22 -55.05
CA GLY A 404 -1.48 -16.84 -56.18
C GLY A 404 -0.64 -17.97 -56.76
N VAL A 405 -0.72 -19.17 -56.19
CA VAL A 405 -0.06 -20.41 -56.68
C VAL A 405 -1.07 -21.37 -57.35
N MET A 406 -2.37 -21.08 -57.23
CA MET A 406 -3.42 -21.59 -58.14
C MET A 406 -3.56 -20.65 -59.33
#